data_AF-C7BVP3-F1
#
_entry.id   AF-C7BVP3-F1
#
_cell.length_a   1.000
_cell.length_b   1.000
_cell.length_c   1.000
_cell.angle_alpha   90.00
_cell.angle_beta   90.00
_cell.angle_gamma   90.00
#
_symmetry.space_group_name_H-M   'P 1'
#
loop_
_entity.id
_entity.type
_entity.pdbx_description
1 polymer ?
#
loop_
_entity_poly.entity_id
_entity_poly.type
_entity_poly.pdbx_seq_one_letter_code
_entity_poly.pdbx_strand_id
1 'polypeptide(L)' 'MVELGSKSPFGQSFNNSVFILPAIVVVLIVGFCSYKLVYSLKAKEERQSQRRAKREEKKKKTK' A
#
# COMPACT_ATOMS: atom_id res chain seq x y z
N MET A 1 -7.20 6.52 -27.03
CA MET A 1 -6.10 6.45 -27.99
C MET A 1 -5.13 7.55 -27.63
N VAL A 2 -3.89 7.25 -27.23
CA VAL A 2 -2.90 8.28 -26.88
C VAL A 2 -2.12 8.60 -28.15
N GLU A 3 -2.21 9.83 -28.63
CA GLU A 3 -1.45 10.30 -29.80
C GLU A 3 -0.11 10.88 -29.33
N LEU A 4 0.98 10.18 -29.66
CA LEU A 4 2.33 10.66 -29.47
C LEU A 4 2.79 11.34 -30.76
N GLY A 5 2.68 12.67 -30.81
CA GLY A 5 3.44 13.50 -31.74
C GLY A 5 2.96 13.53 -33.20
N SER A 6 2.53 14.71 -33.63
CA SER A 6 2.28 15.10 -35.01
C SER A 6 3.47 14.86 -35.95
N LYS A 7 3.21 14.24 -37.11
CA LYS A 7 4.08 14.07 -38.31
C LYS A 7 5.03 12.85 -38.34
N SER A 8 4.47 11.65 -38.33
CA SER A 8 5.13 10.44 -38.87
C SER A 8 4.17 9.78 -39.89
N PRO A 9 4.64 9.28 -41.05
CA PRO A 9 3.80 8.57 -42.02
C PRO A 9 3.21 7.26 -41.46
N PHE A 10 3.72 6.80 -40.31
CA PHE A 10 3.14 5.75 -39.49
C PHE A 10 2.44 6.40 -38.29
N GLY A 11 1.25 6.96 -38.52
CA GLY A 11 0.36 7.41 -37.45
C GLY A 11 -0.18 6.21 -36.67
N GLN A 12 0.69 5.54 -35.91
CA GLN A 12 0.34 4.38 -35.12
C GLN A 12 -0.22 4.86 -33.79
N SER A 13 -1.53 4.86 -33.71
CA SER A 13 -2.23 5.07 -32.47
C SER A 13 -1.95 3.95 -31.47
N PHE A 14 -1.40 4.29 -30.31
CA PHE A 14 -1.22 3.30 -29.25
C PHE A 14 -2.51 3.11 -28.47
N ASN A 15 -2.90 1.85 -28.29
CA ASN A 15 -4.02 1.49 -27.44
C ASN A 15 -3.68 1.87 -25.99
N ASN A 16 -4.54 2.64 -25.33
CA ASN A 16 -4.39 3.08 -23.93
C ASN A 16 -4.08 1.92 -22.96
N SER A 17 -4.47 0.70 -23.32
CA SER A 17 -4.17 -0.55 -22.60
C SER A 17 -2.68 -0.69 -22.23
N VAL A 18 -1.76 -0.22 -23.07
CA VAL A 18 -0.31 -0.32 -22.80
C VAL A 18 0.15 0.52 -21.62
N PHE A 19 -0.62 1.55 -21.23
CA PHE A 19 -0.36 2.37 -20.04
C PHE A 19 -1.23 1.94 -18.86
N ILE A 20 -2.48 1.55 -19.13
CA ILE A 20 -3.44 1.15 -18.09
C ILE A 20 -3.01 -0.16 -17.44
N LEU A 21 -2.57 -1.14 -18.21
CA LEU A 21 -2.24 -2.47 -17.69
C LEU A 21 -1.05 -2.43 -16.71
N PRO A 22 0.09 -1.76 -17.02
CA PRO A 22 1.16 -1.58 -16.04
C PRO A 22 0.72 -0.77 -14.81
N ALA A 23 -0.10 0.28 -15.00
CA ALA A 23 -0.57 1.10 -13.90
C ALA A 23 -1.40 0.30 -12.89
N ILE A 24 -2.28 -0.59 -13.37
CA ILE A 24 -3.05 -1.50 -12.50
C ILE A 24 -2.12 -2.38 -11.67
N VAL A 25 -1.08 -2.94 -12.28
CA VAL A 25 -0.10 -3.78 -11.57
C VAL A 25 0.59 -3.00 -10.46
N VAL A 26 1.04 -1.77 -10.73
CA VAL A 26 1.67 -0.92 -9.71
C VAL A 26 0.71 -0.60 -8.56
N VAL A 27 -0.54 -0.23 -8.88
CA VAL A 27 -1.57 0.07 -7.86
C VAL A 27 -1.84 -1.14 -6.97
N LEU A 28 -1.92 -2.35 -7.54
CA LEU A 28 -2.12 -3.58 -6.77
C LEU A 28 -0.94 -3.86 -5.83
N ILE A 29 0.30 -3.70 -6.31
CA ILE A 29 1.51 -3.90 -5.50
C ILE A 29 1.56 -2.88 -4.35
N VAL A 30 1.34 -1.60 -4.65
CA VAL A 30 1.34 -0.53 -3.64
C VAL A 30 0.23 -0.74 -2.61
N GLY A 31 -0.97 -1.12 -3.07
CA GLY A 31 -2.11 -1.44 -2.20
C GLY A 31 -1.79 -2.62 -1.27
N PHE A 32 -1.24 -3.70 -1.82
CA PHE A 32 -0.84 -4.88 -1.03
C PHE A 32 0.26 -4.56 0.00
N CYS A 33 1.29 -3.82 -0.40
CA CYS A 33 2.36 -3.39 0.49
C CYS A 33 1.83 -2.49 1.63
N SER A 34 0.99 -1.51 1.28
CA SER A 34 0.38 -0.59 2.26
C SER A 34 -0.52 -1.34 3.24
N TYR A 35 -1.37 -2.25 2.74
CA TYR A 35 -2.21 -3.11 3.58
C TYR A 35 -1.37 -3.93 4.56
N LYS A 36 -0.33 -4.62 4.08
CA LYS A 36 0.54 -5.45 4.91
C LYS A 36 1.30 -4.61 5.95
N LEU A 37 1.73 -3.40 5.59
CA LEU A 37 2.41 -2.48 6.50
C LEU A 37 1.47 -2.02 7.62
N VAL A 38 0.26 -1.54 7.29
CA VAL A 38 -0.75 -1.11 8.26
C VAL A 38 -1.14 -2.27 9.18
N TYR A 39 -1.37 -3.46 8.62
CA TYR A 39 -1.66 -4.66 9.40
C TYR A 39 -0.53 -4.98 10.40
N SER A 40 0.72 -4.91 9.95
CA SER A 40 1.90 -5.17 10.78
C SER A 40 2.08 -4.13 11.89
N LEU A 41 1.80 -2.86 11.60
CA LEU A 41 1.85 -1.78 12.59
C LEU A 41 0.77 -1.96 13.66
N LYS A 42 -0.46 -2.27 13.25
CA LYS A 42 -1.57 -2.53 14.18
C LYS A 42 -1.27 -3.71 15.11
N ALA A 43 -0.73 -4.80 14.57
CA ALA A 43 -0.31 -5.95 15.37
C ALA A 43 0.82 -5.61 16.38
N LYS A 44 1.74 -4.69 16.02
CA LYS A 44 2.76 -4.21 16.96
C LYS A 44 2.17 -3.34 18.05
N GLU A 45 1.26 -2.43 17.70
CA GLU A 45 0.59 -1.53 18.65
C GLU A 45 -0.21 -2.30 19.70
N GLU A 46 -1.00 -3.29 19.27
CA GLU A 46 -1.77 -4.14 20.18
C GLU A 46 -0.86 -4.90 21.16
N ARG A 47 0.27 -5.45 20.68
CA ARG A 47 1.26 -6.10 21.54
C ARG A 47 1.88 -5.14 22.55
N GLN A 48 2.14 -3.90 22.15
CA GLN A 48 2.73 -2.89 23.03
C GLN A 48 1.71 -2.41 24.07
N SER A 49 0.45 -2.21 23.67
CA SER A 49 -0.66 -1.85 24.55
C SER A 49 -0.89 -2.93 25.61
N GLN A 50 -0.98 -4.20 25.20
CA GLN A 50 -1.11 -5.32 26.14
C GLN A 50 0.07 -5.41 27.13
N ARG A 51 1.30 -5.14 26.68
CA ARG A 51 2.48 -5.09 27.54
C ARG A 51 2.42 -3.97 28.56
N ARG A 52 1.88 -2.80 28.19
CA ARG A 52 1.69 -1.65 29.09
C ARG A 52 0.60 -1.94 30.12
N ALA A 53 -0.56 -2.43 29.69
CA ALA A 53 -1.66 -2.81 30.58
C ALA A 53 -1.24 -3.84 31.64
N LYS A 54 -0.49 -4.89 31.24
CA LYS A 54 0.06 -5.88 32.18
C LYS A 54 1.03 -5.28 33.21
N ARG A 55 1.80 -4.25 32.83
CA ARG A 55 2.72 -3.57 33.76
C ARG A 55 1.95 -2.70 34.76
N GLU A 56 0.89 -2.03 34.32
CA GLU A 56 0.05 -1.21 35.19
C GLU A 56 -0.75 -2.06 36.17
N GLU A 57 -1.29 -3.20 35.73
CA GLU A 57 -1.99 -4.13 36.61
C GLU A 57 -1.07 -4.70 37.70
N LYS A 58 0.17 -5.07 37.34
CA LYS A 58 1.18 -5.50 38.32
C LYS A 58 1.51 -4.40 39.33
N LYS A 59 1.66 -3.14 38.88
CA LYS A 59 1.91 -2.01 39.79
C LYS A 59 0.75 -1.75 40.75
N LYS A 60 -0.51 -1.95 40.31
CA LYS A 60 -1.70 -1.82 41.17
C LYS A 60 -1.85 -2.96 42.19
N LYS A 61 -1.33 -4.16 41.90
CA LYS A 61 -1.38 -5.32 42.80
C LYS A 61 -0.27 -5.35 43.85
N THR A 62 0.83 -4.62 43.64
CA THR A 62 1.97 -4.53 44.59
C THR A 62 1.86 -3.32 45.53
N LYS A 63 0.87 -2.45 45.33
CA LYS A 63 0.57 -1.29 46.17
C LYS A 63 -0.64 -1.59 47.05
#